data_AF-A0A975J4T2-F1
#
_entry.id   AF-A0A975J4T2-F1
#
_cell.length_a   1.000
_cell.length_b   1.000
_cell.length_c   1.000
_cell.angle_alpha   90.00
_cell.angle_beta   90.00
_cell.angle_gamma   90.00
#
_symmetry.space_group_name_H-M   'P 1'
#
loop_
_entity.id
_entity.type
_entity.pdbx_description
1 polymer ?
#
loop_
_entity_poly.entity_id
_entity_poly.type
_entity_poly.pdbx_seq_one_letter_code
_entity_poly.pdbx_strand_id
1 'polypeptide(L)'
;MKKMFILILALTLLSSVFTYGNINQVYRQGFVEGYLREPLKETLEIESYEGGMYSLPLNPNTIYTIDSQPVNASNFMAGMEVYAQIEGRRVVAIEGYSTSSLGYISPGSKIRTGRVSRIDRNQLVLKLATGVEETFLTMPGTITLKDGKNVSLDTLYVGDRVKLHFDEVNTNIISRISIEGDSIRIKGLYKGKLNFVDGYEDKITISDVQHLNNGSWKQLSASMTIPYNKQSPLYVGGYSVSYDNLKYYRGKTVYLAMKDFFGKDQVERMVVQSQYESTYSDKIQDINWFTGGFELKNNRNIGFHDGTIVIKNDRLVDNFALNVKSDVFVVADGRGMDSSADVVYVLNEEVNNSNIGQHYIYAGRMDQIVEDRLWLKDFFLLEENDWQSFDGEKELFFDNDTDIYDLTNNKKITIKEFYSGDYAVDESSRYAKDKRLKDWHSYVYTDGDRISAIMVQKNMDSLLRQRVTNGVISSVTNDNLVGWGISIKNARDWSSRRSQWMEKNADLQVNLEKALLIKDGKQIEPYDLKAGDRIYLVRDDFYGKVLIVK
;
A
#
# COMPACT_ATOMS: atom_id res chain seq x y z
N MET A 1 34.85 -88.18 3.94
CA MET A 1 33.91 -87.39 4.78
C MET A 1 34.57 -86.67 5.96
N LYS A 2 35.60 -87.19 6.66
CA LYS A 2 36.30 -86.44 7.74
C LYS A 2 37.01 -85.15 7.29
N LYS A 3 37.57 -85.09 6.08
CA LYS A 3 38.29 -83.90 5.58
C LYS A 3 37.38 -82.72 5.20
N MET A 4 36.11 -82.97 4.89
CA MET A 4 35.15 -81.90 4.52
C MET A 4 34.55 -81.23 5.75
N PHE A 5 34.39 -81.98 6.85
CA PHE A 5 33.94 -81.43 8.13
C PHE A 5 34.98 -80.53 8.80
N ILE A 6 36.27 -80.86 8.66
CA ILE A 6 37.37 -80.04 9.21
C ILE A 6 37.47 -78.70 8.47
N LEU A 7 37.20 -78.68 7.15
CA LEU A 7 37.24 -77.44 6.37
C LEU A 7 36.07 -76.51 6.73
N ILE A 8 34.87 -77.05 6.98
CA ILE A 8 33.70 -76.26 7.40
C ILE A 8 33.87 -75.73 8.83
N LEU A 9 34.41 -76.55 9.75
CA LEU A 9 34.67 -76.11 11.12
C LEU A 9 35.77 -75.03 11.19
N ALA A 10 36.80 -75.12 10.34
CA ALA A 10 37.83 -74.10 10.20
C ALA A 10 37.28 -72.79 9.60
N LEU A 11 36.32 -72.86 8.65
CA LEU A 11 35.68 -71.67 8.09
C LEU A 11 34.75 -70.97 9.09
N THR A 12 34.08 -71.72 9.98
CA THR A 12 33.22 -71.13 11.03
C THR A 12 33.98 -70.52 12.20
N LEU A 13 35.22 -70.98 12.46
CA LEU A 13 36.08 -70.41 13.50
C LEU A 13 36.84 -69.16 13.03
N LEU A 14 36.93 -68.93 11.72
CA LEU A 14 37.53 -67.73 11.13
C LEU A 14 36.53 -66.58 10.88
N SER A 15 35.22 -66.82 11.07
CA SER A 15 34.20 -65.78 11.10
C SER A 15 33.94 -65.28 12.53
N SER A 16 34.99 -64.91 13.26
CA SER A 16 34.84 -63.98 14.38
C SER A 16 34.63 -62.59 13.78
N VAL A 17 33.39 -62.28 13.41
CA VAL A 17 32.99 -60.91 13.13
C VAL A 17 33.20 -60.15 14.44
N PHE A 18 34.18 -59.24 14.44
CA PHE A 18 34.26 -58.21 15.46
C PHE A 18 32.93 -57.45 15.43
N THR A 19 32.04 -57.75 16.36
CA THR A 19 30.95 -56.83 16.68
C THR A 19 31.61 -55.61 17.30
N TYR A 20 31.86 -54.60 16.47
CA TYR A 20 32.06 -53.24 16.95
C TYR A 20 30.74 -52.83 17.62
N GLY A 21 30.70 -52.94 18.95
CA GLY A 21 29.61 -52.38 19.73
C GLY A 21 29.54 -50.90 19.44
N ASN A 22 28.41 -50.43 18.91
CA ASN A 22 28.16 -49.01 18.66
C ASN A 22 28.45 -48.24 19.97
N ILE A 23 29.48 -47.39 19.90
CA ILE A 23 30.09 -46.73 21.05
C ILE A 23 29.22 -45.55 21.52
N ASN A 24 28.19 -45.18 20.75
CA ASN A 24 27.26 -44.08 21.05
C ASN A 24 25.86 -44.62 21.39
N GLN A 25 25.73 -45.43 22.44
CA GLN A 25 24.43 -45.63 23.07
C GLN A 25 24.35 -44.74 24.30
N VAL A 26 23.52 -43.71 24.23
CA VAL A 26 23.17 -42.80 25.34
C VAL A 26 22.85 -43.56 26.63
N TYR A 27 22.30 -44.77 26.52
CA TYR A 27 22.05 -45.68 27.64
C TYR A 27 23.31 -46.19 28.39
N ARG A 28 24.48 -46.21 27.74
CA ARG A 28 25.77 -46.53 28.38
C ARG A 28 26.42 -45.29 28.98
N GLN A 29 26.23 -44.14 28.36
CA GLN A 29 26.75 -42.85 28.83
C GLN A 29 25.97 -42.32 30.03
N GLY A 30 24.68 -42.66 30.13
CA GLY A 30 23.83 -42.29 31.26
C GLY A 30 23.33 -40.85 31.22
N PHE A 31 23.55 -40.13 30.12
CA PHE A 31 23.00 -38.79 29.91
C PHE A 31 22.95 -38.42 28.42
N VAL A 32 22.14 -37.41 28.10
CA VAL A 32 22.06 -36.75 26.79
C VAL A 32 21.90 -35.24 26.98
N GLU A 33 22.55 -34.48 26.10
CA GLU A 33 22.49 -33.01 26.06
C GLU A 33 22.07 -32.58 24.65
N GLY A 34 21.31 -31.49 24.56
CA GLY A 34 20.84 -30.97 23.28
C GLY A 34 19.59 -30.12 23.39
N TYR A 35 18.87 -29.99 22.27
CA TYR A 35 17.66 -29.17 22.18
C TYR A 35 16.40 -30.03 22.21
N LEU A 36 15.45 -29.63 23.06
CA LEU A 36 14.13 -30.25 23.13
C LEU A 36 13.35 -29.95 21.85
N ARG A 37 12.86 -30.99 21.16
CA ARG A 37 12.15 -30.83 19.88
C ARG A 37 10.67 -30.54 20.05
N GLU A 38 10.07 -31.15 21.06
CA GLU A 38 8.63 -31.11 21.35
C GLU A 38 8.42 -30.89 22.85
N PRO A 39 7.32 -30.25 23.29
CA PRO A 39 6.99 -30.17 24.71
C PRO A 39 6.96 -31.57 25.37
N LEU A 40 7.44 -31.67 26.62
CA LEU A 40 7.54 -32.94 27.33
C LEU A 40 6.17 -33.62 27.47
N LYS A 41 6.10 -34.91 27.11
CA LYS A 41 4.93 -35.77 27.29
C LYS A 41 5.34 -37.04 28.04
N GLU A 42 5.08 -38.22 27.51
CA GLU A 42 5.54 -39.50 28.05
C GLU A 42 7.00 -39.82 27.66
N THR A 43 7.50 -39.12 26.63
CA THR A 43 8.87 -39.22 26.13
C THR A 43 9.54 -37.85 26.07
N LEU A 44 10.86 -37.86 26.19
CA LEU A 44 11.77 -36.77 25.87
C LEU A 44 12.25 -36.96 24.42
N GLU A 45 11.88 -36.03 23.54
CA GLU A 45 12.37 -35.95 22.16
C GLU A 45 13.49 -34.91 22.07
N ILE A 46 14.73 -35.36 21.94
CA ILE A 46 15.92 -34.49 21.99
C ILE A 46 16.80 -34.66 20.76
N GLU A 47 17.26 -33.53 20.23
CA GLU A 47 18.30 -33.44 19.21
C GLU A 47 19.62 -33.07 19.90
N SER A 48 20.57 -34.00 19.95
CA SER A 48 21.89 -33.76 20.52
C SER A 48 22.71 -32.77 19.68
N TYR A 49 23.73 -32.16 20.27
CA TYR A 49 24.61 -31.22 19.56
C TYR A 49 25.32 -31.82 18.33
N GLU A 50 25.47 -33.16 18.30
CA GLU A 50 26.03 -33.90 17.16
C GLU A 50 24.99 -34.22 16.08
N GLY A 51 23.76 -33.72 16.21
CA GLY A 51 22.64 -33.99 15.30
C GLY A 51 21.97 -35.35 15.48
N GLY A 52 22.34 -36.11 16.52
CA GLY A 52 21.71 -37.38 16.87
C GLY A 52 20.33 -37.15 17.50
N MET A 53 19.32 -37.89 17.02
CA MET A 53 17.94 -37.81 17.48
C MET A 53 17.62 -38.94 18.46
N TYR A 54 17.02 -38.60 19.61
CA TYR A 54 16.66 -39.57 20.64
C TYR A 54 15.24 -39.35 21.15
N SER A 55 14.51 -40.47 21.29
CA SER A 55 13.22 -40.55 21.95
C SER A 55 13.38 -41.42 23.19
N LEU A 56 13.25 -40.82 24.37
CA LEU A 56 13.57 -41.46 25.65
C LEU A 56 12.36 -41.43 26.59
N PRO A 57 11.90 -42.58 27.12
CA PRO A 57 10.75 -42.60 28.02
C PRO A 57 11.08 -41.97 29.38
N LEU A 58 10.15 -41.16 29.89
CA LEU A 58 10.29 -40.53 31.20
C LEU A 58 9.96 -41.53 32.32
N ASN A 59 10.67 -41.43 33.44
CA ASN A 59 10.29 -42.11 34.68
C ASN A 59 9.10 -41.35 35.32
N PRO A 60 8.10 -42.04 35.91
CA PRO A 60 7.03 -41.37 36.66
C PRO A 60 7.52 -40.37 37.72
N ASN A 61 8.73 -40.58 38.26
CA ASN A 61 9.35 -39.72 39.27
C ASN A 61 10.51 -38.88 38.72
N THR A 62 10.51 -38.54 37.43
CA THR A 62 11.54 -37.67 36.85
C THR A 62 11.60 -36.33 37.59
N ILE A 63 12.81 -35.90 37.94
CA ILE A 63 13.06 -34.59 38.54
C ILE A 63 13.19 -33.55 37.42
N TYR A 64 12.49 -32.43 37.54
CA TYR A 64 12.46 -31.36 36.55
C TYR A 64 12.98 -30.08 37.17
N THR A 65 14.05 -29.53 36.61
CA THR A 65 14.65 -28.27 37.07
C THR A 65 14.95 -27.37 35.87
N ILE A 66 14.78 -26.05 36.04
CA ILE A 66 15.23 -25.04 35.08
C ILE A 66 16.11 -24.05 35.85
N ASP A 67 17.34 -23.85 35.40
CA ASP A 67 18.35 -23.04 36.11
C ASP A 67 18.47 -23.42 37.59
N SER A 68 18.51 -24.72 37.86
CA SER A 68 18.54 -25.35 39.19
C SER A 68 17.31 -25.08 40.07
N GLN A 69 16.23 -24.51 39.53
CA GLN A 69 14.95 -24.34 40.22
C GLN A 69 13.98 -25.46 39.88
N PRO A 70 13.35 -26.13 40.87
CA PRO A 70 12.33 -27.15 40.60
C PRO A 70 11.12 -26.57 39.85
N VAL A 71 10.70 -27.24 38.78
CA VAL A 71 9.54 -26.84 37.94
C VAL A 71 8.65 -28.04 37.61
N ASN A 72 7.51 -27.80 36.99
CA ASN A 72 6.69 -28.86 36.39
C ASN A 72 7.19 -29.18 34.97
N ALA A 73 6.95 -30.41 34.51
CA ALA A 73 7.28 -30.83 33.14
C ALA A 73 6.65 -29.92 32.06
N SER A 74 5.48 -29.34 32.34
CA SER A 74 4.79 -28.38 31.46
C SER A 74 5.56 -27.09 31.18
N ASN A 75 6.60 -26.79 31.97
CA ASN A 75 7.40 -25.58 31.81
C ASN A 75 8.52 -25.74 30.77
N PHE A 76 8.79 -26.96 30.31
CA PHE A 76 9.75 -27.24 29.24
C PHE A 76 9.10 -27.03 27.87
N MET A 77 9.63 -26.09 27.11
CA MET A 77 9.13 -25.73 25.78
C MET A 77 10.07 -26.23 24.69
N ALA A 78 9.51 -26.55 23.52
CA ALA A 78 10.32 -26.87 22.35
C ALA A 78 11.33 -25.74 22.05
N GLY A 79 12.55 -26.14 21.68
CA GLY A 79 13.70 -25.25 21.48
C GLY A 79 14.55 -25.00 22.73
N MET A 80 14.11 -25.44 23.91
CA MET A 80 14.89 -25.31 25.14
C MET A 80 16.11 -26.23 25.12
N GLU A 81 17.26 -25.70 25.54
CA GLU A 81 18.45 -26.50 25.78
C GLU A 81 18.28 -27.29 27.08
N VAL A 82 18.51 -28.60 27.01
CA VAL A 82 18.27 -29.51 28.13
C VAL A 82 19.41 -30.51 28.30
N TYR A 83 19.71 -30.82 29.55
CA TYR A 83 20.52 -31.94 29.99
C TYR A 83 19.59 -32.97 30.63
N ALA A 84 19.61 -34.21 30.13
CA ALA A 84 18.78 -35.29 30.68
C ALA A 84 19.66 -36.44 31.18
N GLN A 85 19.48 -36.81 32.45
CA GLN A 85 20.12 -37.97 33.06
C GLN A 85 19.29 -39.22 32.84
N ILE A 86 19.94 -40.32 32.47
CA ILE A 86 19.32 -41.58 32.10
C ILE A 86 19.85 -42.68 33.02
N GLU A 87 18.94 -43.39 33.67
CA GLU A 87 19.27 -44.62 34.40
C GLU A 87 18.54 -45.81 33.77
N GLY A 88 19.33 -46.81 33.38
CA GLY A 88 18.84 -47.96 32.63
C GLY A 88 18.33 -47.57 31.24
N ARG A 89 17.01 -47.40 31.10
CA ARG A 89 16.35 -47.01 29.84
C ARG A 89 15.36 -45.85 29.99
N ARG A 90 15.36 -45.17 31.13
CA ARG A 90 14.42 -44.08 31.42
C ARG A 90 15.16 -42.84 31.87
N VAL A 91 14.62 -41.68 31.51
CA VAL A 91 15.08 -40.40 32.01
C VAL A 91 14.66 -40.27 33.47
N VAL A 92 15.59 -39.90 34.35
CA VAL A 92 15.36 -39.73 35.80
C VAL A 92 15.46 -38.28 36.26
N ALA A 93 16.17 -37.44 35.51
CA ALA A 93 16.25 -36.01 35.77
C ALA A 93 16.42 -35.23 34.46
N ILE A 94 15.84 -34.04 34.39
CA ILE A 94 16.00 -33.09 33.29
C ILE A 94 16.29 -31.71 33.87
N GLU A 95 17.42 -31.13 33.47
CA GLU A 95 17.78 -29.73 33.70
C GLU A 95 17.57 -28.96 32.40
N GLY A 96 16.79 -27.88 32.44
CA GLY A 96 16.64 -26.93 31.35
C GLY A 96 17.40 -25.64 31.63
N TYR A 97 17.90 -25.01 30.58
CA TYR A 97 18.60 -23.72 30.68
C TYR A 97 17.75 -22.62 30.06
N SER A 98 17.52 -21.53 30.79
CA SER A 98 16.85 -20.36 30.20
C SER A 98 17.83 -19.63 29.27
N THR A 99 17.61 -19.73 27.96
CA THR A 99 18.39 -18.96 27.00
C THR A 99 17.83 -17.54 26.88
N SER A 100 18.71 -16.56 26.67
CA SER A 100 18.36 -15.16 26.40
C SER A 100 17.73 -14.91 25.03
N SER A 101 17.43 -15.98 24.27
CA SER A 101 16.81 -15.95 22.95
C SER A 101 15.38 -16.48 23.03
N LEU A 102 14.45 -15.60 23.36
CA LEU A 102 13.02 -15.91 23.35
C LEU A 102 12.49 -16.01 21.92
N GLY A 103 12.10 -17.22 21.50
CA GLY A 103 10.96 -17.48 20.63
C GLY A 103 11.23 -17.50 19.13
N TYR A 104 11.56 -18.68 18.60
CA TYR A 104 11.22 -18.99 17.21
C TYR A 104 9.69 -18.93 17.08
N ILE A 105 9.21 -18.08 16.18
CA ILE A 105 7.84 -18.11 15.72
C ILE A 105 7.85 -18.61 14.27
N SER A 106 6.82 -19.34 13.86
CA SER A 106 6.68 -19.67 12.44
C SER A 106 6.67 -18.39 11.62
N PRO A 107 7.39 -18.30 10.48
CA PRO A 107 7.39 -17.12 9.63
C PRO A 107 5.98 -16.57 9.37
N GLY A 108 5.82 -15.27 9.53
CA GLY A 108 4.57 -14.53 9.37
C GLY A 108 3.48 -14.79 10.42
N SER A 109 3.77 -15.49 11.51
CA SER A 109 2.77 -15.81 12.56
C SER A 109 2.50 -14.67 13.53
N LYS A 110 3.47 -13.76 13.75
CA LYS A 110 3.20 -12.50 14.47
C LYS A 110 2.50 -11.55 13.51
N ILE A 111 1.35 -11.05 13.95
CA ILE A 111 0.52 -10.14 13.16
C ILE A 111 0.33 -8.83 13.93
N ARG A 112 0.40 -7.73 13.18
CA ARG A 112 -0.10 -6.41 13.60
C ARG A 112 -1.11 -5.91 12.57
N THR A 113 -2.12 -5.19 13.01
CA THR A 113 -3.15 -4.63 12.13
C THR A 113 -3.44 -3.21 12.57
N GLY A 114 -3.50 -2.30 11.61
CA GLY A 114 -3.72 -0.89 11.87
C GLY A 114 -3.99 -0.12 10.59
N ARG A 115 -4.19 1.19 10.73
CA ARG A 115 -4.31 2.13 9.61
C ARG A 115 -2.99 2.87 9.45
N VAL A 116 -2.50 3.01 8.22
CA VAL A 116 -1.30 3.78 7.92
C VAL A 116 -1.55 5.25 8.25
N SER A 117 -0.82 5.80 9.23
CA SER A 117 -0.89 7.21 9.58
C SER A 117 0.21 8.03 8.91
N ARG A 118 1.39 7.44 8.74
CA ARG A 118 2.52 8.09 8.05
C ARG A 118 3.37 7.08 7.29
N ILE A 119 3.88 7.52 6.15
CA ILE A 119 4.85 6.82 5.33
C ILE A 119 6.08 7.71 5.21
N ASP A 120 7.25 7.20 5.56
CA ASP A 120 8.53 7.88 5.34
C ASP A 120 9.59 6.89 4.83
N ARG A 121 9.73 6.81 3.50
CA ARG A 121 10.65 5.89 2.82
C ARG A 121 10.44 4.47 3.35
N ASN A 122 11.43 3.90 4.02
CA ASN A 122 11.33 2.55 4.57
C ASN A 122 10.66 2.47 5.96
N GLN A 123 10.10 3.57 6.46
CA GLN A 123 9.38 3.61 7.74
C GLN A 123 7.87 3.73 7.52
N LEU A 124 7.13 2.89 8.23
CA LEU A 124 5.67 2.88 8.23
C LEU A 124 5.14 3.08 9.64
N VAL A 125 4.37 4.15 9.86
CA VAL A 125 3.69 4.38 11.14
C VAL A 125 2.25 3.91 11.02
N LEU A 126 1.83 2.99 11.90
CA LEU A 126 0.45 2.53 11.98
C LEU A 126 -0.23 3.05 13.24
N LYS A 127 -1.45 3.57 13.08
CA LYS A 127 -2.39 3.77 14.17
C LYS A 127 -3.17 2.46 14.40
N LEU A 128 -2.97 1.86 15.56
CA LEU A 128 -3.65 0.63 15.96
C LEU A 128 -5.10 0.90 16.35
N ALA A 129 -5.90 -0.16 16.50
CA ALA A 129 -7.29 -0.04 16.97
C ALA A 129 -7.42 0.59 18.38
N THR A 130 -6.36 0.53 19.18
CA THR A 130 -6.26 1.17 20.50
C THR A 130 -6.01 2.68 20.41
N GLY A 131 -5.73 3.22 19.22
CA GLY A 131 -5.35 4.61 19.00
C GLY A 131 -3.85 4.88 19.15
N VAL A 132 -3.06 3.91 19.63
CA VAL A 132 -1.59 4.01 19.76
C VAL A 132 -0.95 3.95 18.37
N GLU A 133 0.07 4.80 18.16
CA GLU A 133 0.91 4.73 16.96
C GLU A 133 2.17 3.88 17.21
N GLU A 134 2.48 3.00 16.28
CA GLU A 134 3.71 2.19 16.27
C GLU A 134 4.44 2.33 14.94
N THR A 135 5.77 2.36 14.98
CA THR A 135 6.63 2.48 13.79
C THR A 135 7.25 1.14 13.42
N PHE A 136 7.15 0.80 12.14
CA PHE A 136 7.68 -0.42 11.53
C PHE A 136 8.61 -0.09 10.37
N LEU A 137 9.45 -1.05 10.00
CA LEU A 137 10.44 -0.91 8.93
C LEU A 137 10.13 -1.87 7.78
N THR A 138 10.27 -1.39 6.55
CA THR A 138 10.28 -2.21 5.34
C THR A 138 11.71 -2.41 4.85
N MET A 139 11.93 -3.51 4.14
CA MET A 139 13.18 -3.85 3.46
C MET A 139 12.88 -4.20 2.00
N PRO A 140 13.88 -4.23 1.10
CA PRO A 140 13.67 -4.64 -0.29
C PRO A 140 13.01 -6.01 -0.45
N GLY A 141 13.16 -6.91 0.53
CA GLY A 141 12.50 -8.21 0.56
C GLY A 141 11.09 -8.23 1.15
N THR A 142 10.55 -7.11 1.62
CA THR A 142 9.18 -7.05 2.18
C THR A 142 8.15 -7.29 1.09
N ILE A 143 7.39 -8.39 1.22
CA ILE A 143 6.34 -8.74 0.25
C ILE A 143 5.12 -7.87 0.48
N THR A 144 4.60 -7.22 -0.56
CA THR A 144 3.40 -6.39 -0.45
C THR A 144 2.27 -7.00 -1.26
N LEU A 145 1.16 -7.34 -0.60
CA LEU A 145 0.00 -7.95 -1.23
C LEU A 145 -1.19 -6.99 -1.21
N LYS A 146 -1.85 -6.82 -2.35
CA LYS A 146 -3.16 -6.18 -2.48
C LYS A 146 -4.10 -7.12 -3.23
N ASP A 147 -5.27 -7.43 -2.65
CA ASP A 147 -6.22 -8.43 -3.17
C ASP A 147 -5.56 -9.80 -3.48
N GLY A 148 -4.58 -10.18 -2.65
CA GLY A 148 -3.82 -11.42 -2.79
C GLY A 148 -2.76 -11.43 -3.90
N LYS A 149 -2.60 -10.35 -4.66
CA LYS A 149 -1.58 -10.19 -5.69
C LYS A 149 -0.36 -9.44 -5.14
N ASN A 150 0.83 -9.85 -5.55
CA ASN A 150 2.06 -9.12 -5.23
C ASN A 150 2.09 -7.80 -6.01
N VAL A 151 2.23 -6.70 -5.30
CA VAL A 151 2.28 -5.33 -5.85
C VAL A 151 3.49 -4.60 -5.28
N SER A 152 3.88 -3.48 -5.91
CA SER A 152 4.95 -2.64 -5.38
C SER A 152 4.50 -1.93 -4.09
N LEU A 153 5.47 -1.63 -3.22
CA LEU A 153 5.22 -0.98 -1.94
C LEU A 153 4.75 0.47 -2.10
N ASP A 154 5.13 1.13 -3.21
CA ASP A 154 4.68 2.47 -3.62
C ASP A 154 3.16 2.60 -3.84
N THR A 155 2.45 1.46 -3.90
CA THR A 155 0.99 1.40 -4.02
C THR A 155 0.29 1.79 -2.71
N LEU A 156 1.03 1.84 -1.60
CA LEU A 156 0.52 2.16 -0.27
C LEU A 156 0.20 3.64 -0.13
N TYR A 157 -0.96 3.93 0.49
CA TYR A 157 -1.40 5.27 0.83
C TYR A 157 -1.53 5.46 2.34
N VAL A 158 -1.31 6.70 2.80
CA VAL A 158 -1.79 7.13 4.11
C VAL A 158 -3.31 6.94 4.16
N GLY A 159 -3.79 6.31 5.23
CA GLY A 159 -5.19 5.90 5.39
C GLY A 159 -5.49 4.45 5.02
N ASP A 160 -4.57 3.73 4.36
CA ASP A 160 -4.75 2.30 4.08
C ASP A 160 -4.83 1.49 5.36
N ARG A 161 -5.68 0.46 5.36
CA ARG A 161 -5.71 -0.54 6.42
C ARG A 161 -4.82 -1.70 6.01
N VAL A 162 -3.89 -2.06 6.87
CA VAL A 162 -2.89 -3.08 6.57
C VAL A 162 -2.80 -4.13 7.67
N LYS A 163 -2.44 -5.35 7.26
CA LYS A 163 -2.00 -6.43 8.13
C LYS A 163 -0.51 -6.66 7.88
N LEU A 164 0.29 -6.43 8.93
CA LEU A 164 1.73 -6.68 8.92
C LEU A 164 2.01 -8.06 9.50
N HIS A 165 2.87 -8.80 8.82
CA HIS A 165 3.40 -10.08 9.25
C HIS A 165 4.88 -9.94 9.58
N PHE A 166 5.32 -10.66 10.61
CA PHE A 166 6.70 -10.67 11.07
C PHE A 166 7.17 -12.11 11.26
N ASP A 167 8.46 -12.33 10.99
CA ASP A 167 9.09 -13.64 11.09
C ASP A 167 9.84 -13.84 12.41
N GLU A 168 10.01 -12.76 13.19
CA GLU A 168 10.66 -12.78 14.51
C GLU A 168 9.79 -12.08 15.57
N VAL A 169 9.88 -12.53 16.82
CA VAL A 169 9.07 -11.98 17.92
C VAL A 169 9.45 -10.53 18.23
N ASN A 170 10.74 -10.23 18.24
CA ASN A 170 11.30 -8.95 18.70
C ASN A 170 11.76 -8.04 17.56
N THR A 171 11.16 -8.17 16.38
CA THR A 171 11.44 -7.28 15.24
C THR A 171 10.27 -6.34 14.95
N ASN A 172 10.62 -5.16 14.44
CA ASN A 172 9.72 -4.21 13.79
C ASN A 172 9.89 -4.24 12.25
N ILE A 173 10.74 -5.13 11.72
CA ILE A 173 10.95 -5.33 10.29
C ILE A 173 9.84 -6.21 9.74
N ILE A 174 9.12 -5.68 8.76
CA ILE A 174 7.97 -6.35 8.18
C ILE A 174 8.43 -7.37 7.14
N SER A 175 8.00 -8.62 7.27
CA SER A 175 8.24 -9.64 6.23
C SER A 175 7.19 -9.57 5.13
N ARG A 176 5.92 -9.33 5.49
CA ARG A 176 4.83 -9.19 4.52
C ARG A 176 3.78 -8.18 4.97
N ILE A 177 3.33 -7.35 4.03
CA ILE A 177 2.20 -6.43 4.17
C ILE A 177 1.04 -6.97 3.35
N SER A 178 -0.15 -7.03 3.95
CA SER A 178 -1.41 -7.21 3.21
C SER A 178 -2.23 -5.94 3.33
N ILE A 179 -2.39 -5.25 2.20
CA ILE A 179 -3.20 -4.04 2.07
C ILE A 179 -4.65 -4.47 1.85
N GLU A 180 -5.57 -3.92 2.64
CA GLU A 180 -7.01 -4.11 2.42
C GLU A 180 -7.40 -3.54 1.05
N GLY A 181 -8.26 -4.26 0.33
CA GLY A 181 -8.71 -3.85 -1.01
C GLY A 181 -9.57 -2.58 -1.00
N ASP A 182 -10.28 -2.36 -2.10
CA ASP A 182 -11.00 -1.09 -2.33
C ASP A 182 -12.15 -0.80 -1.36
N SER A 183 -12.53 -1.74 -0.47
CA SER A 183 -13.52 -1.54 0.59
C SER A 183 -13.15 -0.46 1.61
N ILE A 184 -11.87 -0.07 1.68
CA ILE A 184 -11.40 1.03 2.54
C ILE A 184 -11.71 2.42 1.93
N ARG A 185 -11.95 2.49 0.61
CA ARG A 185 -12.18 3.75 -0.09
C ARG A 185 -13.58 4.29 0.24
N ILE A 186 -13.65 5.59 0.46
CA ILE A 186 -14.89 6.32 0.63
C ILE A 186 -15.57 6.44 -0.73
N LYS A 187 -16.78 5.89 -0.82
CA LYS A 187 -17.65 5.97 -2.00
C LYS A 187 -18.03 7.41 -2.32
N GLY A 188 -18.20 8.24 -1.29
CA GLY A 188 -18.47 9.67 -1.42
C GLY A 188 -18.86 10.34 -0.11
N LEU A 189 -18.99 11.65 -0.19
CA LEU A 189 -19.53 12.49 0.88
C LEU A 189 -20.99 12.81 0.63
N TYR A 190 -21.79 12.68 1.67
CA TYR A 190 -23.22 12.92 1.64
C TYR A 190 -23.61 13.87 2.75
N LYS A 191 -24.65 14.65 2.52
CA LYS A 191 -25.31 15.43 3.56
C LYS A 191 -26.83 15.35 3.45
N GLY A 192 -27.50 15.56 4.57
CA GLY A 192 -28.95 15.59 4.64
C GLY A 192 -29.41 15.93 6.05
N LYS A 193 -30.72 16.12 6.23
CA LYS A 193 -31.30 16.37 7.55
C LYS A 193 -31.63 15.06 8.24
N LEU A 194 -31.22 14.90 9.49
CA LEU A 194 -31.52 13.72 10.29
C LEU A 194 -33.03 13.64 10.56
N ASN A 195 -33.71 12.63 10.04
CA ASN A 195 -35.16 12.47 10.18
C ASN A 195 -35.51 11.43 11.27
N PHE A 196 -34.90 10.25 11.20
CA PHE A 196 -35.15 9.15 12.12
C PHE A 196 -33.85 8.43 12.50
N VAL A 197 -33.83 7.86 13.70
CA VAL A 197 -32.69 7.11 14.25
C VAL A 197 -33.24 5.83 14.85
N ASP A 198 -32.80 4.70 14.32
CA ASP A 198 -33.00 3.37 14.88
C ASP A 198 -31.69 2.92 15.55
N GLY A 199 -31.62 3.09 16.86
CA GLY A 199 -30.44 2.71 17.64
C GLY A 199 -30.33 1.19 17.90
N TYR A 200 -31.39 0.42 17.60
CA TYR A 200 -31.38 -1.04 17.73
C TYR A 200 -30.80 -1.70 16.48
N GLU A 201 -31.17 -1.19 15.29
CA GLU A 201 -30.64 -1.68 14.01
C GLU A 201 -29.40 -0.91 13.53
N ASP A 202 -28.95 0.09 14.28
CA ASP A 202 -27.86 1.01 13.90
C ASP A 202 -28.08 1.65 12.53
N LYS A 203 -29.28 2.20 12.33
CA LYS A 203 -29.69 2.87 11.10
C LYS A 203 -30.14 4.30 11.35
N ILE A 204 -29.86 5.16 10.39
CA ILE A 204 -30.45 6.49 10.33
C ILE A 204 -31.23 6.66 9.04
N THR A 205 -32.29 7.46 9.11
CA THR A 205 -32.97 7.99 7.93
C THR A 205 -32.68 9.46 7.85
N ILE A 206 -32.16 9.90 6.70
CA ILE A 206 -31.96 11.31 6.38
C ILE A 206 -32.93 11.75 5.28
N SER A 207 -33.30 13.03 5.28
CA SER A 207 -34.08 13.69 4.23
C SER A 207 -33.23 14.73 3.50
N ASP A 208 -33.71 15.19 2.36
CA ASP A 208 -33.03 16.18 1.49
C ASP A 208 -31.58 15.74 1.17
N VAL A 209 -31.44 14.49 0.72
CA VAL A 209 -30.13 13.86 0.57
C VAL A 209 -29.38 14.44 -0.60
N GLN A 210 -28.17 14.92 -0.33
CA GLN A 210 -27.25 15.47 -1.31
C GLN A 210 -25.93 14.72 -1.27
N HIS A 211 -25.28 14.58 -2.42
CA HIS A 211 -23.92 14.05 -2.52
C HIS A 211 -22.97 15.09 -3.12
N LEU A 212 -21.71 15.07 -2.66
CA LEU A 212 -20.68 15.95 -3.22
C LEU A 212 -20.24 15.37 -4.57
N ASN A 213 -20.40 16.17 -5.63
CA ASN A 213 -20.03 15.78 -6.99
C ASN A 213 -19.63 17.02 -7.80
N ASN A 214 -18.47 16.96 -8.45
CA ASN A 214 -17.91 18.04 -9.27
C ASN A 214 -17.86 19.37 -8.48
N GLY A 215 -17.29 19.32 -7.27
CA GLY A 215 -17.09 20.47 -6.39
C GLY A 215 -18.36 21.07 -5.76
N SER A 216 -19.52 20.43 -5.92
CA SER A 216 -20.80 20.97 -5.44
C SER A 216 -21.71 19.90 -4.85
N TRP A 217 -22.57 20.32 -3.91
CA TRP A 217 -23.62 19.48 -3.37
C TRP A 217 -24.74 19.34 -4.40
N LYS A 218 -24.99 18.12 -4.87
CA LYS A 218 -26.06 17.80 -5.82
C LYS A 218 -27.15 16.99 -5.15
N GLN A 219 -28.41 17.28 -5.47
CA GLN A 219 -29.53 16.50 -4.96
C GLN A 219 -29.45 15.05 -5.47
N LEU A 220 -29.56 14.10 -4.55
CA LEU A 220 -29.56 12.67 -4.86
C LEU A 220 -30.95 12.06 -4.72
N SER A 221 -31.58 12.25 -3.56
CA SER A 221 -32.90 11.69 -3.27
C SER A 221 -33.63 12.49 -2.19
N ALA A 222 -34.94 12.30 -2.08
CA ALA A 222 -35.74 12.96 -1.04
C ALA A 222 -35.46 12.38 0.35
N SER A 223 -35.19 11.08 0.44
CA SER A 223 -34.84 10.40 1.69
C SER A 223 -33.99 9.16 1.42
N MET A 224 -33.17 8.78 2.39
CA MET A 224 -32.34 7.58 2.36
C MET A 224 -32.23 7.01 3.77
N THR A 225 -32.31 5.68 3.90
CA THR A 225 -32.04 4.97 5.17
C THR A 225 -30.75 4.20 5.02
N ILE A 226 -29.82 4.41 5.94
CA ILE A 226 -28.43 3.96 5.82
C ILE A 226 -27.98 3.40 7.18
N PRO A 227 -27.33 2.22 7.22
CA PRO A 227 -26.68 1.72 8.42
C PRO A 227 -25.44 2.56 8.76
N TYR A 228 -25.12 2.70 10.04
CA TYR A 228 -23.89 3.35 10.51
C TYR A 228 -23.06 2.41 11.37
N ASN A 229 -21.74 2.62 11.38
CA ASN A 229 -20.86 1.94 12.33
C ASN A 229 -20.81 2.74 13.65
N LYS A 230 -20.74 2.04 14.79
CA LYS A 230 -20.49 2.63 16.13
C LYS A 230 -19.01 2.56 16.56
N GLN A 231 -18.13 2.09 15.67
CA GLN A 231 -16.69 1.94 15.94
C GLN A 231 -15.95 3.28 15.87
N SER A 232 -16.43 4.22 15.06
CA SER A 232 -16.01 5.63 15.09
C SER A 232 -16.89 6.40 16.08
N PRO A 233 -16.34 7.33 16.88
CA PRO A 233 -17.18 8.21 17.70
C PRO A 233 -18.01 9.16 16.83
N LEU A 234 -19.19 9.55 17.35
CA LEU A 234 -20.05 10.59 16.79
C LEU A 234 -19.63 11.95 17.33
N TYR A 235 -19.61 12.98 16.48
CA TYR A 235 -19.22 14.33 16.89
C TYR A 235 -20.31 15.37 16.57
N VAL A 236 -20.42 16.37 17.45
CA VAL A 236 -21.25 17.56 17.27
C VAL A 236 -20.44 18.78 17.71
N GLY A 237 -20.17 19.70 16.79
CA GLY A 237 -19.48 20.97 17.08
C GLY A 237 -18.16 20.82 17.83
N GLY A 238 -17.32 19.87 17.44
CA GLY A 238 -16.03 19.62 18.10
C GLY A 238 -16.01 18.44 19.08
N TYR A 239 -17.14 18.12 19.71
CA TYR A 239 -17.18 17.24 20.88
C TYR A 239 -17.72 15.85 20.55
N SER A 240 -17.06 14.82 21.08
CA SER A 240 -17.55 13.45 21.01
C SER A 240 -18.83 13.30 21.83
N VAL A 241 -19.85 12.68 21.24
CA VAL A 241 -21.16 12.43 21.85
C VAL A 241 -21.52 10.95 21.73
N SER A 242 -22.33 10.44 22.66
CA SER A 242 -22.87 9.07 22.54
C SER A 242 -23.85 8.98 21.36
N TYR A 243 -23.81 7.86 20.63
CA TYR A 243 -24.80 7.53 19.61
C TYR A 243 -26.23 7.45 20.18
N ASP A 244 -26.40 7.17 21.47
CA ASP A 244 -27.72 7.17 22.12
C ASP A 244 -28.41 8.54 22.07
N ASN A 245 -27.60 9.61 21.96
CA ASN A 245 -28.09 10.98 21.84
C ASN A 245 -28.44 11.37 20.40
N LEU A 246 -28.11 10.55 19.40
CA LEU A 246 -28.32 10.87 17.99
C LEU A 246 -29.78 11.21 17.68
N LYS A 247 -30.73 10.54 18.36
CA LYS A 247 -32.18 10.78 18.25
C LYS A 247 -32.62 12.20 18.63
N TYR A 248 -31.82 12.94 19.39
CA TYR A 248 -32.13 14.32 19.81
C TYR A 248 -31.66 15.37 18.80
N TYR A 249 -30.85 14.98 17.80
CA TYR A 249 -30.40 15.88 16.72
C TYR A 249 -31.32 15.83 15.49
N ARG A 250 -32.55 15.35 15.62
CA ARG A 250 -33.53 15.36 14.51
C ARG A 250 -33.71 16.77 13.96
N GLY A 251 -33.75 16.87 12.64
CA GLY A 251 -33.82 18.12 11.88
C GLY A 251 -32.46 18.79 11.65
N LYS A 252 -31.38 18.40 12.36
CA LYS A 252 -30.03 18.90 12.11
C LYS A 252 -29.44 18.26 10.85
N THR A 253 -28.59 19.01 10.16
CA THR A 253 -27.80 18.48 9.04
C THR A 253 -26.74 17.53 9.59
N VAL A 254 -26.53 16.42 8.90
CA VAL A 254 -25.43 15.49 9.15
C VAL A 254 -24.58 15.35 7.90
N TYR A 255 -23.27 15.28 8.09
CA TYR A 255 -22.30 14.95 7.06
C TYR A 255 -21.83 13.52 7.24
N LEU A 256 -21.85 12.76 6.16
CA LEU A 256 -21.61 11.32 6.14
C LEU A 256 -20.50 11.00 5.15
N ALA A 257 -19.45 10.34 5.62
CA ALA A 257 -18.50 9.64 4.76
C ALA A 257 -19.00 8.20 4.58
N MET A 258 -19.42 7.86 3.36
CA MET A 258 -19.97 6.54 3.06
C MET A 258 -18.93 5.63 2.42
N LYS A 259 -18.95 4.35 2.76
CA LYS A 259 -18.18 3.29 2.07
C LYS A 259 -19.13 2.23 1.50
N ASP A 260 -18.62 1.47 0.54
CA ASP A 260 -19.24 0.21 0.15
C ASP A 260 -18.74 -0.89 1.09
N PHE A 261 -19.66 -1.52 1.81
CA PHE A 261 -19.39 -2.65 2.68
C PHE A 261 -20.17 -3.88 2.18
N PHE A 262 -19.50 -4.73 1.41
CA PHE A 262 -20.07 -5.94 0.80
C PHE A 262 -21.29 -5.68 -0.10
N GLY A 263 -21.21 -4.67 -0.96
CA GLY A 263 -22.27 -4.28 -1.90
C GLY A 263 -23.39 -3.44 -1.26
N LYS A 264 -23.18 -2.96 -0.03
CA LYS A 264 -24.16 -2.14 0.70
C LYS A 264 -23.50 -0.88 1.23
N ASP A 265 -24.21 0.23 1.09
CA ASP A 265 -23.75 1.52 1.62
C ASP A 265 -23.79 1.51 3.14
N GLN A 266 -22.68 1.93 3.76
CA GLN A 266 -22.58 2.09 5.21
C GLN A 266 -21.88 3.42 5.54
N VAL A 267 -22.37 4.10 6.56
CA VAL A 267 -21.70 5.28 7.13
C VAL A 267 -20.48 4.84 7.91
N GLU A 268 -19.31 5.28 7.46
CA GLU A 268 -18.03 5.04 8.13
C GLU A 268 -17.70 6.12 9.16
N ARG A 269 -18.06 7.38 8.86
CA ARG A 269 -17.91 8.52 9.78
C ARG A 269 -19.09 9.49 9.64
N MET A 270 -19.52 10.03 10.77
CA MET A 270 -20.66 10.94 10.87
C MET A 270 -20.32 12.14 11.75
N VAL A 271 -20.65 13.34 11.26
CA VAL A 271 -20.60 14.58 12.04
C VAL A 271 -21.94 15.28 11.93
N VAL A 272 -22.45 15.75 13.07
CA VAL A 272 -23.70 16.51 13.15
C VAL A 272 -23.35 17.98 13.18
N GLN A 273 -23.92 18.75 12.24
CA GLN A 273 -23.77 20.19 12.21
C GLN A 273 -24.39 20.82 13.48
N SER A 274 -23.61 21.63 14.18
CA SER A 274 -24.02 22.34 15.38
C SER A 274 -24.66 23.69 15.05
N GLN A 275 -23.99 24.51 14.24
CA GLN A 275 -24.34 25.90 13.94
C GLN A 275 -24.70 26.14 12.47
N TYR A 276 -23.80 26.75 11.69
CA TYR A 276 -24.05 27.24 10.33
C TYR A 276 -22.97 26.75 9.38
N GLU A 277 -23.40 26.33 8.19
CA GLU A 277 -22.54 25.77 7.15
C GLU A 277 -21.90 26.91 6.37
N SER A 278 -20.61 26.80 6.13
CA SER A 278 -19.91 27.57 5.10
C SER A 278 -18.95 26.65 4.35
N THR A 279 -18.87 26.81 3.03
CA THR A 279 -17.98 25.99 2.19
C THR A 279 -16.85 26.83 1.62
N TYR A 280 -15.64 26.30 1.67
CA TYR A 280 -14.44 26.93 1.11
C TYR A 280 -13.71 25.94 0.20
N SER A 281 -13.11 26.44 -0.88
CA SER A 281 -12.22 25.65 -1.74
C SER A 281 -11.00 26.52 -2.01
N ASP A 282 -9.89 26.20 -1.33
CA ASP A 282 -8.66 27.00 -1.41
C ASP A 282 -7.46 26.18 -0.90
N LYS A 283 -6.27 26.77 -1.02
CA LYS A 283 -5.02 26.19 -0.54
C LYS A 283 -4.80 26.48 0.96
N ILE A 284 -4.33 25.48 1.69
CA ILE A 284 -3.80 25.65 3.05
C ILE A 284 -2.48 26.43 2.98
N GLN A 285 -2.45 27.59 3.63
CA GLN A 285 -1.28 28.45 3.74
C GLN A 285 -0.42 28.11 4.96
N ASP A 286 -1.06 27.84 6.09
CA ASP A 286 -0.37 27.47 7.34
C ASP A 286 -1.24 26.54 8.20
N ILE A 287 -0.61 25.74 9.07
CA ILE A 287 -1.29 24.86 10.01
C ILE A 287 -0.72 25.07 11.42
N ASN A 288 -1.60 25.44 12.35
CA ASN A 288 -1.29 25.49 13.76
C ASN A 288 -1.79 24.22 14.47
N TRP A 289 -0.88 23.25 14.65
CA TRP A 289 -1.17 22.00 15.33
C TRP A 289 -1.41 22.17 16.83
N PHE A 290 -0.89 23.22 17.47
CA PHE A 290 -1.09 23.48 18.89
C PHE A 290 -2.54 23.91 19.17
N THR A 291 -3.10 24.76 18.32
CA THR A 291 -4.50 25.21 18.45
C THR A 291 -5.49 24.36 17.68
N GLY A 292 -5.03 23.45 16.82
CA GLY A 292 -5.89 22.61 15.98
C GLY A 292 -6.62 23.44 14.92
N GLY A 293 -5.90 24.10 14.02
CA GLY A 293 -6.51 24.86 12.92
C GLY A 293 -5.55 25.13 11.77
N PHE A 294 -6.10 25.57 10.64
CA PHE A 294 -5.32 25.99 9.48
C PHE A 294 -5.83 27.32 8.92
N GLU A 295 -4.92 28.04 8.27
CA GLU A 295 -5.23 29.25 7.50
C GLU A 295 -5.30 28.88 6.02
N LEU A 296 -6.39 29.26 5.36
CA LEU A 296 -6.52 29.19 3.90
C LEU A 296 -5.90 30.44 3.26
N LYS A 297 -5.45 30.32 1.99
CA LYS A 297 -4.82 31.42 1.22
C LYS A 297 -5.70 32.68 1.09
N ASN A 298 -7.00 32.56 1.27
CA ASN A 298 -7.94 33.69 1.36
C ASN A 298 -8.01 34.32 2.77
N ASN A 299 -7.05 34.03 3.65
CA ASN A 299 -6.93 34.46 5.05
C ASN A 299 -8.10 34.01 5.94
N ARG A 300 -8.74 32.88 5.62
CA ARG A 300 -9.76 32.26 6.48
C ARG A 300 -9.09 31.28 7.42
N ASN A 301 -9.26 31.52 8.71
CA ASN A 301 -8.84 30.61 9.77
C ASN A 301 -9.97 29.63 10.08
N ILE A 302 -9.67 28.34 10.01
CA ILE A 302 -10.63 27.26 10.25
C ILE A 302 -10.00 26.28 11.25
N GLY A 303 -10.67 26.08 12.39
CA GLY A 303 -10.27 25.05 13.35
C GLY A 303 -10.57 23.65 12.82
N PHE A 304 -9.95 22.62 13.36
CA PHE A 304 -10.33 21.23 13.15
C PHE A 304 -10.22 20.46 14.47
N HIS A 305 -10.88 19.33 14.57
CA HIS A 305 -10.95 18.53 15.78
C HIS A 305 -10.99 17.04 15.43
N ASP A 306 -10.92 16.16 16.43
CA ASP A 306 -10.86 14.71 16.21
C ASP A 306 -12.09 14.13 15.46
N GLY A 307 -13.17 14.90 15.37
CA GLY A 307 -14.37 14.55 14.63
C GLY A 307 -14.36 14.95 13.17
N THR A 308 -13.47 15.87 12.77
CA THR A 308 -13.36 16.35 11.39
C THR A 308 -13.19 15.16 10.44
N ILE A 309 -14.05 15.08 9.42
CA ILE A 309 -13.98 14.08 8.36
C ILE A 309 -12.89 14.53 7.39
N VAL A 310 -11.67 14.05 7.58
CA VAL A 310 -10.56 14.31 6.65
C VAL A 310 -10.49 13.19 5.61
N ILE A 311 -10.64 13.56 4.34
CA ILE A 311 -10.52 12.65 3.20
C ILE A 311 -9.29 13.06 2.39
N LYS A 312 -8.39 12.09 2.18
CA LYS A 312 -7.23 12.23 1.29
C LYS A 312 -7.12 10.96 0.49
N ASN A 313 -6.96 11.07 -0.83
CA ASN A 313 -6.85 9.92 -1.71
C ASN A 313 -8.01 8.91 -1.56
N ASP A 314 -9.23 9.44 -1.45
CA ASP A 314 -10.49 8.73 -1.18
C ASP A 314 -10.47 7.85 0.07
N ARG A 315 -9.62 8.16 1.06
CA ARG A 315 -9.53 7.46 2.34
C ARG A 315 -9.76 8.40 3.49
N LEU A 316 -10.37 7.87 4.55
CA LEU A 316 -10.42 8.58 5.82
C LEU A 316 -9.05 8.55 6.48
N VAL A 317 -8.52 9.74 6.71
CA VAL A 317 -7.22 9.95 7.35
C VAL A 317 -7.40 10.75 8.65
N ASP A 318 -6.33 10.82 9.43
CA ASP A 318 -6.26 11.66 10.61
C ASP A 318 -5.99 13.13 10.19
N ASN A 319 -6.27 14.09 11.09
CA ASN A 319 -6.00 15.50 10.87
C ASN A 319 -4.51 15.76 10.60
N PHE A 320 -3.62 14.97 11.20
CA PHE A 320 -2.17 15.06 10.97
C PHE A 320 -1.74 14.70 9.54
N ALA A 321 -2.63 14.18 8.69
CA ALA A 321 -2.34 13.94 7.28
C ALA A 321 -2.52 15.18 6.39
N LEU A 322 -3.03 16.28 6.96
CA LEU A 322 -3.12 17.59 6.30
C LEU A 322 -1.73 18.22 6.20
N ASN A 323 -1.44 18.80 5.04
CA ASN A 323 -0.17 19.44 4.76
C ASN A 323 -0.39 20.90 4.32
N VAL A 324 0.60 21.74 4.62
CA VAL A 324 0.69 23.07 4.02
C VAL A 324 0.81 22.92 2.51
N LYS A 325 0.27 23.89 1.76
CA LYS A 325 0.15 23.91 0.29
C LYS A 325 -0.87 22.93 -0.31
N SER A 326 -1.52 22.08 0.49
CA SER A 326 -2.62 21.25 -0.01
C SER A 326 -3.82 22.12 -0.41
N ASP A 327 -4.37 21.84 -1.58
CA ASP A 327 -5.65 22.39 -2.04
C ASP A 327 -6.77 21.56 -1.41
N VAL A 328 -7.70 22.22 -0.74
CA VAL A 328 -8.73 21.55 0.07
C VAL A 328 -10.12 22.12 -0.22
N PHE A 329 -11.12 21.24 -0.21
CA PHE A 329 -12.52 21.61 -0.06
C PHE A 329 -12.92 21.41 1.41
N VAL A 330 -13.40 22.47 2.05
CA VAL A 330 -13.72 22.51 3.48
C VAL A 330 -15.19 22.82 3.66
N VAL A 331 -15.85 22.04 4.53
CA VAL A 331 -17.17 22.35 5.06
C VAL A 331 -16.98 22.75 6.51
N ALA A 332 -17.16 24.04 6.79
CA ALA A 332 -17.01 24.60 8.12
C ALA A 332 -18.38 24.75 8.80
N ASP A 333 -18.38 24.54 10.10
CA ASP A 333 -19.47 24.76 11.03
C ASP A 333 -19.09 25.85 12.03
N GLY A 334 -19.84 26.96 12.02
CA GLY A 334 -19.66 28.04 12.99
C GLY A 334 -20.00 29.41 12.45
N ARG A 335 -19.49 30.46 13.13
CA ARG A 335 -19.71 31.86 12.77
C ARG A 335 -18.39 32.61 12.69
N GLY A 336 -18.18 33.35 11.60
CA GLY A 336 -17.06 34.27 11.49
C GLY A 336 -15.71 33.56 11.60
N MET A 337 -14.91 33.95 12.60
CA MET A 337 -13.57 33.38 12.85
C MET A 337 -13.60 32.15 13.77
N ASP A 338 -14.73 31.86 14.43
CA ASP A 338 -14.91 30.70 15.32
C ASP A 338 -15.47 29.49 14.56
N SER A 339 -15.05 29.31 13.31
CA SER A 339 -15.51 28.20 12.47
C SER A 339 -14.59 26.99 12.59
N SER A 340 -15.16 25.80 12.67
CA SER A 340 -14.42 24.54 12.70
C SER A 340 -14.84 23.63 11.54
N ALA A 341 -13.93 22.86 10.99
CA ALA A 341 -14.20 21.98 9.86
C ALA A 341 -14.93 20.71 10.31
N ASP A 342 -16.14 20.49 9.79
CA ASP A 342 -16.81 19.19 9.84
C ASP A 342 -16.20 18.25 8.79
N VAL A 343 -15.80 18.79 7.63
CA VAL A 343 -15.21 18.04 6.52
C VAL A 343 -14.02 18.79 5.94
N VAL A 344 -12.93 18.07 5.67
CA VAL A 344 -11.79 18.53 4.87
C VAL A 344 -11.47 17.48 3.81
N TYR A 345 -11.67 17.82 2.54
CA TYR A 345 -11.34 16.96 1.41
C TYR A 345 -10.08 17.50 0.72
N VAL A 346 -8.98 16.76 0.77
CA VAL A 346 -7.73 17.08 0.08
C VAL A 346 -7.87 16.76 -1.41
N LEU A 347 -7.72 17.78 -2.26
CA LEU A 347 -7.96 17.72 -3.70
C LEU A 347 -6.71 17.35 -4.51
N ASN A 348 -5.54 17.38 -3.86
CA ASN A 348 -4.26 17.06 -4.49
C ASN A 348 -4.19 15.61 -4.94
N GLU A 349 -3.64 15.41 -6.13
CA GLU A 349 -3.15 14.13 -6.64
C GLU A 349 -1.75 14.39 -7.20
N GLU A 350 -0.82 13.46 -7.00
CA GLU A 350 0.57 13.59 -7.46
C GLU A 350 0.97 12.34 -8.23
N VAL A 351 2.08 12.40 -8.98
CA VAL A 351 2.64 11.21 -9.66
C VAL A 351 3.00 10.13 -8.65
N ASN A 352 3.50 10.50 -7.48
CA ASN A 352 3.86 9.59 -6.40
C ASN A 352 2.79 9.57 -5.30
N ASN A 353 2.52 8.41 -4.74
CA ASN A 353 1.50 8.22 -3.69
C ASN A 353 2.02 8.56 -2.30
N SER A 354 3.32 8.36 -2.13
CA SER A 354 4.09 8.59 -0.92
C SER A 354 5.55 8.86 -1.33
N ASN A 355 6.45 8.95 -0.36
CA ASN A 355 7.89 9.02 -0.61
C ASN A 355 8.55 7.61 -0.68
N ILE A 356 7.75 6.56 -0.87
CA ILE A 356 8.22 5.23 -1.27
C ILE A 356 8.21 5.16 -2.79
N GLY A 357 9.35 4.77 -3.37
CA GLY A 357 9.56 4.86 -4.81
C GLY A 357 9.74 6.32 -5.25
N GLN A 358 10.23 6.51 -6.47
CA GLN A 358 10.38 7.85 -7.05
C GLN A 358 10.04 7.80 -8.53
N HIS A 359 8.77 7.99 -8.85
CA HIS A 359 8.34 8.04 -10.22
C HIS A 359 8.39 9.44 -10.81
N TYR A 360 8.88 9.52 -12.04
CA TYR A 360 8.95 10.76 -12.81
C TYR A 360 8.35 10.58 -14.19
N ILE A 361 7.81 11.67 -14.74
CA ILE A 361 7.35 11.75 -16.13
C ILE A 361 8.27 12.73 -16.86
N TYR A 362 8.96 12.24 -17.88
CA TYR A 362 9.75 13.05 -18.78
C TYR A 362 9.06 13.19 -20.13
N ALA A 363 9.32 14.30 -20.82
CA ALA A 363 9.08 14.44 -22.24
C ALA A 363 10.33 15.02 -22.90
N GLY A 364 10.77 14.50 -24.04
CA GLY A 364 12.00 15.00 -24.64
C GLY A 364 12.35 14.37 -25.97
N ARG A 365 13.34 14.95 -26.65
CA ARG A 365 13.90 14.45 -27.90
C ARG A 365 14.92 13.36 -27.60
N MET A 366 14.79 12.21 -28.23
CA MET A 366 15.72 11.09 -28.04
C MET A 366 16.98 11.35 -28.87
N ASP A 367 18.11 11.55 -28.21
CA ASP A 367 19.38 11.90 -28.85
C ASP A 367 20.22 10.67 -29.18
N GLN A 368 20.33 9.75 -28.23
CA GLN A 368 21.08 8.52 -28.40
C GLN A 368 20.37 7.36 -27.69
N ILE A 369 20.37 6.19 -28.33
CA ILE A 369 19.88 4.93 -27.75
C ILE A 369 20.98 3.89 -27.94
N VAL A 370 21.35 3.21 -26.86
CA VAL A 370 22.25 2.03 -26.86
C VAL A 370 21.56 0.88 -26.14
N GLU A 371 22.22 -0.26 -25.93
CA GLU A 371 21.56 -1.50 -25.48
C GLU A 371 20.78 -1.40 -24.16
N ASP A 372 21.20 -0.52 -23.22
CA ASP A 372 20.63 -0.38 -21.88
C ASP A 372 20.29 1.07 -21.49
N ARG A 373 20.51 2.05 -22.39
CA ARG A 373 20.42 3.48 -22.07
C ARG A 373 19.81 4.32 -23.18
N LEU A 374 19.10 5.35 -22.75
CA LEU A 374 18.53 6.42 -23.56
C LEU A 374 19.01 7.77 -23.03
N TRP A 375 19.49 8.62 -23.93
CA TRP A 375 19.75 10.04 -23.63
C TRP A 375 18.64 10.89 -24.25
N LEU A 376 17.97 11.66 -23.40
CA LEU A 376 17.05 12.72 -23.82
C LEU A 376 17.80 14.04 -23.87
N LYS A 377 17.65 14.82 -24.95
CA LYS A 377 18.09 16.22 -25.03
C LYS A 377 16.90 17.17 -25.01
N ASP A 378 17.15 18.41 -24.59
CA ASP A 378 16.14 19.47 -24.47
C ASP A 378 14.88 18.93 -23.78
N PHE A 379 15.09 18.25 -22.66
CA PHE A 379 14.06 17.45 -22.01
C PHE A 379 13.24 18.29 -21.02
N PHE A 380 12.06 17.77 -20.72
CA PHE A 380 11.12 18.34 -19.79
C PHE A 380 10.80 17.33 -18.70
N LEU A 381 10.79 17.78 -17.45
CA LEU A 381 10.34 16.99 -16.30
C LEU A 381 8.99 17.55 -15.84
N LEU A 382 8.01 16.67 -15.60
CA LEU A 382 6.77 17.06 -14.97
C LEU A 382 6.97 17.15 -13.45
N GLU A 383 7.08 18.38 -12.94
CA GLU A 383 7.31 18.67 -11.52
C GLU A 383 6.22 19.61 -11.01
N GLU A 384 5.68 19.30 -9.82
CA GLU A 384 4.56 20.06 -9.22
C GLU A 384 3.37 20.27 -10.17
N ASN A 385 3.12 19.30 -11.06
CA ASN A 385 2.06 19.32 -12.08
C ASN A 385 2.29 20.29 -13.25
N ASP A 386 3.51 20.79 -13.44
CA ASP A 386 3.91 21.65 -14.54
C ASP A 386 5.17 21.12 -15.24
N TRP A 387 5.28 21.37 -16.55
CA TRP A 387 6.46 20.99 -17.33
C TRP A 387 7.60 21.98 -17.07
N GLN A 388 8.71 21.48 -16.54
CA GLN A 388 9.97 22.23 -16.35
C GLN A 388 10.96 21.87 -17.44
N SER A 389 11.55 22.87 -18.11
CA SER A 389 12.48 22.70 -19.24
C SER A 389 13.93 22.63 -18.77
N PHE A 390 14.72 21.75 -19.38
CA PHE A 390 16.14 21.60 -19.12
C PHE A 390 16.94 21.53 -20.42
N ASP A 391 17.88 22.47 -20.62
CA ASP A 391 18.69 22.62 -21.83
C ASP A 391 19.92 21.69 -21.86
N GLY A 392 19.75 20.46 -21.38
CA GLY A 392 20.85 19.49 -21.25
C GLY A 392 20.43 18.08 -21.64
N GLU A 393 21.27 17.11 -21.29
CA GLU A 393 20.99 15.70 -21.49
C GLU A 393 20.52 15.04 -20.19
N LYS A 394 19.56 14.13 -20.31
CA LYS A 394 19.14 13.22 -19.25
C LYS A 394 19.39 11.79 -19.68
N GLU A 395 20.30 11.13 -18.97
CA GLU A 395 20.52 9.69 -19.08
C GLU A 395 19.42 8.94 -18.32
N LEU A 396 18.83 7.94 -18.98
CA LEU A 396 17.84 7.02 -18.44
C LEU A 396 18.22 5.59 -18.81
N PHE A 397 17.86 4.64 -17.96
CA PHE A 397 18.20 3.22 -18.11
C PHE A 397 16.97 2.41 -18.47
N PHE A 398 17.07 1.47 -19.40
CA PHE A 398 15.98 0.53 -19.67
C PHE A 398 16.49 -0.90 -19.66
N ASP A 399 15.58 -1.84 -19.44
CA ASP A 399 15.88 -3.26 -19.32
C ASP A 399 14.74 -4.12 -19.87
N ASN A 400 14.87 -5.45 -19.75
CA ASN A 400 13.92 -6.42 -20.27
C ASN A 400 12.48 -6.26 -19.75
N ASP A 401 12.29 -5.53 -18.65
CA ASP A 401 11.00 -5.25 -18.04
C ASP A 401 10.46 -3.85 -18.41
N THR A 402 11.12 -3.13 -19.33
CA THR A 402 10.67 -1.84 -19.87
C THR A 402 9.64 -2.03 -20.99
N ASP A 403 8.47 -1.40 -20.85
CA ASP A 403 7.44 -1.37 -21.88
C ASP A 403 7.70 -0.23 -22.90
N ILE A 404 7.74 -0.54 -24.20
CA ILE A 404 8.05 0.43 -25.26
C ILE A 404 6.93 0.45 -26.31
N TYR A 405 6.33 1.62 -26.52
CA TYR A 405 5.23 1.82 -27.45
C TYR A 405 5.55 2.84 -28.55
N ASP A 406 5.48 2.41 -29.80
CA ASP A 406 5.56 3.29 -30.97
C ASP A 406 4.17 3.81 -31.32
N LEU A 407 3.89 5.05 -30.89
CA LEU A 407 2.59 5.70 -31.13
C LEU A 407 2.38 6.02 -32.61
N THR A 408 3.45 6.28 -33.36
CA THR A 408 3.33 6.64 -34.78
C THR A 408 2.91 5.45 -35.63
N ASN A 409 3.39 4.26 -35.29
CA ASN A 409 3.08 3.01 -35.99
C ASN A 409 2.04 2.15 -35.25
N ASN A 410 1.52 2.63 -34.13
CA ASN A 410 0.51 1.97 -33.29
C ASN A 410 0.87 0.53 -32.90
N LYS A 411 2.09 0.32 -32.36
CA LYS A 411 2.58 -1.01 -31.97
C LYS A 411 3.52 -0.97 -30.77
N LYS A 412 3.51 -2.04 -29.97
CA LYS A 412 4.60 -2.33 -29.03
C LYS A 412 5.85 -2.76 -29.80
N ILE A 413 7.02 -2.36 -29.31
CA ILE A 413 8.31 -2.73 -29.90
C ILE A 413 9.22 -3.36 -28.86
N THR A 414 10.10 -4.24 -29.32
CA THR A 414 11.11 -4.87 -28.46
C THR A 414 12.28 -3.93 -28.19
N ILE A 415 13.03 -4.17 -27.11
CA ILE A 415 14.28 -3.45 -26.82
C ILE A 415 15.24 -3.50 -27.99
N LYS A 416 15.37 -4.67 -28.63
CA LYS A 416 16.22 -4.83 -29.81
C LYS A 416 15.80 -3.91 -30.94
N GLU A 417 14.51 -3.83 -31.25
CA GLU A 417 14.01 -2.89 -32.24
C GLU A 417 14.20 -1.44 -31.81
N PHE A 418 14.12 -1.14 -30.51
CA PHE A 418 14.26 0.21 -29.99
C PHE A 418 15.69 0.76 -30.17
N TYR A 419 16.72 0.01 -29.77
CA TYR A 419 18.11 0.48 -29.92
C TYR A 419 18.69 0.27 -31.33
N SER A 420 18.13 -0.61 -32.17
CA SER A 420 18.58 -0.79 -33.55
C SER A 420 17.76 -0.02 -34.60
N GLY A 421 16.65 0.59 -34.19
CA GLY A 421 15.77 1.36 -35.07
C GLY A 421 16.21 2.81 -35.26
N ASP A 422 15.56 3.49 -36.20
CA ASP A 422 15.80 4.90 -36.53
C ASP A 422 15.04 5.86 -35.58
N TYR A 423 15.04 5.58 -34.26
CA TYR A 423 14.36 6.38 -33.23
C TYR A 423 15.22 7.56 -32.75
N ALA A 424 16.53 7.38 -32.71
CA ALA A 424 17.53 8.41 -32.45
C ALA A 424 18.62 8.30 -33.54
N VAL A 425 18.91 9.38 -34.25
CA VAL A 425 19.81 9.35 -35.42
C VAL A 425 20.74 10.55 -35.44
N ASP A 426 21.97 10.35 -35.90
CA ASP A 426 22.82 11.49 -36.27
C ASP A 426 22.24 12.17 -37.53
N GLU A 427 21.44 13.22 -37.33
CA GLU A 427 20.79 14.00 -38.39
C GLU A 427 21.80 14.65 -39.36
N SER A 428 23.07 14.77 -38.95
CA SER A 428 24.14 15.30 -39.80
C SER A 428 24.70 14.25 -40.76
N SER A 429 24.49 12.96 -40.49
CA SER A 429 24.97 11.83 -41.28
C SER A 429 24.35 11.79 -42.67
N ARG A 430 25.09 11.21 -43.64
CA ARG A 430 24.57 10.99 -45.00
C ARG A 430 23.33 10.09 -45.00
N TYR A 431 23.35 9.03 -44.19
CA TYR A 431 22.23 8.10 -44.05
C TYR A 431 20.94 8.81 -43.61
N ALA A 432 21.00 9.64 -42.56
CA ALA A 432 19.84 10.37 -42.07
C ALA A 432 19.33 11.39 -43.10
N LYS A 433 20.24 12.11 -43.78
CA LYS A 433 19.88 13.07 -44.84
C LYS A 433 19.20 12.41 -46.04
N ASP A 434 19.76 11.30 -46.53
CA ASP A 434 19.23 10.56 -47.68
C ASP A 434 17.84 9.99 -47.40
N LYS A 435 17.62 9.48 -46.18
CA LYS A 435 16.34 8.92 -45.73
C LYS A 435 15.40 9.93 -45.08
N ARG A 436 15.81 11.20 -44.94
CA ARG A 436 15.06 12.27 -44.25
C ARG A 436 14.66 11.88 -42.82
N LEU A 437 15.55 11.19 -42.13
CA LEU A 437 15.34 10.77 -40.74
C LEU A 437 15.62 11.96 -39.80
N LYS A 438 14.90 11.95 -38.69
CA LYS A 438 15.03 12.90 -37.59
C LYS A 438 14.87 12.14 -36.29
N ASP A 439 15.41 12.71 -35.22
CA ASP A 439 15.19 12.18 -33.89
C ASP A 439 13.71 12.19 -33.54
N TRP A 440 13.28 11.13 -32.89
CA TRP A 440 11.94 11.03 -32.36
C TRP A 440 11.87 11.66 -30.97
N HIS A 441 10.64 11.83 -30.50
CA HIS A 441 10.32 12.40 -29.21
C HIS A 441 9.60 11.35 -28.37
N SER A 442 9.70 11.47 -27.05
CA SER A 442 9.14 10.48 -26.13
C SER A 442 8.42 11.11 -24.95
N TYR A 443 7.45 10.36 -24.43
CA TYR A 443 6.97 10.46 -23.05
C TYR A 443 7.52 9.26 -22.29
N VAL A 444 8.19 9.51 -21.17
CA VAL A 444 8.88 8.47 -20.40
C VAL A 444 8.38 8.48 -18.98
N TYR A 445 7.90 7.33 -18.50
CA TYR A 445 7.58 7.10 -17.11
C TYR A 445 8.64 6.21 -16.47
N THR A 446 9.16 6.67 -15.33
CA THR A 446 10.36 6.09 -14.70
C THR A 446 10.12 5.70 -13.26
N ASP A 447 10.97 4.83 -12.72
CA ASP A 447 11.22 4.63 -11.29
C ASP A 447 12.70 4.94 -11.02
N GLY A 448 12.96 6.05 -10.34
CA GLY A 448 14.26 6.70 -10.35
C GLY A 448 14.67 7.07 -11.78
N ASP A 449 15.84 6.61 -12.20
CA ASP A 449 16.34 6.78 -13.58
C ASP A 449 16.04 5.59 -14.49
N ARG A 450 15.37 4.55 -13.97
CA ARG A 450 14.98 3.37 -14.73
C ARG A 450 13.64 3.63 -15.44
N ILE A 451 13.58 3.37 -16.73
CA ILE A 451 12.36 3.48 -17.55
C ILE A 451 11.47 2.28 -17.27
N SER A 452 10.28 2.54 -16.72
CA SER A 452 9.24 1.52 -16.59
C SER A 452 8.41 1.43 -17.87
N ALA A 453 8.05 2.57 -18.46
CA ALA A 453 7.32 2.62 -19.72
C ALA A 453 7.68 3.85 -20.54
N ILE A 454 7.73 3.70 -21.86
CA ILE A 454 8.05 4.77 -22.80
C ILE A 454 7.14 4.72 -24.02
N MET A 455 6.62 5.88 -24.40
CA MET A 455 5.86 6.09 -25.63
C MET A 455 6.64 7.01 -26.56
N VAL A 456 6.88 6.58 -27.80
CA VAL A 456 7.68 7.32 -28.79
C VAL A 456 6.86 7.78 -29.98
N GLN A 457 7.19 8.95 -30.51
CA GLN A 457 6.52 9.58 -31.65
C GLN A 457 7.44 10.46 -32.47
N LYS A 458 7.17 10.62 -33.77
CA LYS A 458 8.03 11.44 -34.65
C LYS A 458 8.08 12.91 -34.28
N ASN A 459 6.95 13.49 -33.86
CA ASN A 459 6.84 14.92 -33.61
C ASN A 459 6.54 15.19 -32.13
N MET A 460 7.18 16.22 -31.58
CA MET A 460 6.89 16.70 -30.23
C MET A 460 5.49 17.32 -30.17
N ASP A 461 4.76 17.02 -29.10
CA ASP A 461 3.53 17.74 -28.77
C ASP A 461 3.85 19.10 -28.14
N SER A 462 2.93 20.06 -28.26
CA SER A 462 3.07 21.33 -27.56
C SER A 462 2.79 21.16 -26.07
N LEU A 463 3.85 21.11 -25.26
CA LEU A 463 3.74 20.98 -23.81
C LEU A 463 3.02 22.18 -23.15
N LEU A 464 3.11 23.37 -23.75
CA LEU A 464 2.43 24.59 -23.29
C LEU A 464 0.90 24.50 -23.34
N ARG A 465 0.35 23.62 -24.18
CA ARG A 465 -1.10 23.38 -24.28
C ARG A 465 -1.57 22.30 -23.31
N GLN A 466 -0.63 21.52 -22.78
CA GLN A 466 -0.96 20.42 -21.90
C GLN A 466 -1.32 20.94 -20.52
N ARG A 467 -2.15 20.16 -19.85
CA ARG A 467 -2.50 20.38 -18.46
C ARG A 467 -2.61 19.06 -17.75
N VAL A 468 -2.34 19.10 -16.46
CA VAL A 468 -2.57 17.98 -15.57
C VAL A 468 -4.00 18.04 -15.06
N THR A 469 -4.67 16.88 -15.08
CA THR A 469 -6.02 16.67 -14.58
C THR A 469 -6.02 15.48 -13.63
N ASN A 470 -6.73 15.59 -12.51
CA ASN A 470 -7.07 14.45 -11.68
C ASN A 470 -8.58 14.23 -11.66
N GLY A 471 -9.01 13.04 -11.22
CA GLY A 471 -10.44 12.70 -11.13
C GLY A 471 -10.67 11.19 -11.03
N VAL A 472 -11.92 10.78 -11.20
CA VAL A 472 -12.33 9.37 -11.13
C VAL A 472 -13.04 8.99 -12.42
N ILE A 473 -12.64 7.88 -13.04
CA ILE A 473 -13.29 7.34 -14.22
C ILE A 473 -14.74 6.96 -13.88
N SER A 474 -15.70 7.53 -14.59
CA SER A 474 -17.12 7.16 -14.49
C SER A 474 -17.48 6.07 -15.50
N SER A 475 -16.88 6.09 -16.70
CA SER A 475 -17.07 5.08 -17.74
C SER A 475 -15.88 5.01 -18.69
N VAL A 476 -15.65 3.81 -19.25
CA VAL A 476 -14.70 3.57 -20.34
C VAL A 476 -15.50 3.14 -21.57
N THR A 477 -15.23 3.73 -22.72
CA THR A 477 -15.94 3.48 -23.97
C THR A 477 -14.95 3.23 -25.10
N ASN A 478 -15.30 2.33 -26.01
CA ASN A 478 -14.57 2.14 -27.27
C ASN A 478 -15.54 2.42 -28.42
N ASP A 479 -15.26 3.45 -29.20
CA ASP A 479 -16.04 3.82 -30.37
C ASP A 479 -15.29 3.46 -31.65
N ASN A 480 -15.98 2.88 -32.63
CA ASN A 480 -15.34 2.40 -33.86
C ASN A 480 -14.72 3.52 -34.73
N LEU A 481 -15.16 4.77 -34.56
CA LEU A 481 -14.69 5.92 -35.33
C LEU A 481 -13.67 6.76 -34.55
N VAL A 482 -13.81 6.83 -33.23
CA VAL A 482 -13.00 7.71 -32.37
C VAL A 482 -11.95 6.95 -31.55
N GLY A 483 -12.13 5.64 -31.38
CA GLY A 483 -11.27 4.79 -30.56
C GLY A 483 -11.66 4.81 -29.08
N TRP A 484 -10.69 4.50 -28.23
CA TRP A 484 -10.89 4.44 -26.79
C TRP A 484 -11.03 5.83 -26.15
N GLY A 485 -11.98 5.95 -25.23
CA GLY A 485 -12.22 7.15 -24.45
C GLY A 485 -12.72 6.86 -23.05
N ILE A 486 -12.60 7.86 -22.18
CA ILE A 486 -13.06 7.81 -20.80
C ILE A 486 -13.87 9.05 -20.46
N SER A 487 -14.87 8.86 -19.61
CA SER A 487 -15.55 9.93 -18.91
C SER A 487 -15.02 10.01 -17.49
N ILE A 488 -14.72 11.22 -17.02
CA ILE A 488 -14.10 11.49 -15.73
C ILE A 488 -15.04 12.40 -14.94
N LYS A 489 -15.47 11.92 -13.77
CA LYS A 489 -16.20 12.72 -12.77
C LYS A 489 -15.23 13.25 -11.71
N ASN A 490 -15.68 14.24 -10.95
CA ASN A 490 -14.88 14.98 -9.97
C ASN A 490 -13.55 15.47 -10.56
N ALA A 491 -13.57 15.84 -11.84
CA ALA A 491 -12.38 16.26 -12.55
C ALA A 491 -11.87 17.59 -12.01
N ARG A 492 -10.55 17.73 -11.90
CA ARG A 492 -9.90 18.99 -11.50
C ARG A 492 -8.68 19.22 -12.39
N ASP A 493 -8.54 20.43 -12.92
CA ASP A 493 -7.37 20.82 -13.71
C ASP A 493 -6.38 21.58 -12.83
N TRP A 494 -5.09 21.25 -12.91
CA TRP A 494 -4.05 22.08 -12.31
C TRP A 494 -3.98 23.44 -13.03
N SER A 495 -3.90 24.52 -12.25
CA SER A 495 -3.67 25.87 -12.76
C SER A 495 -2.31 26.39 -12.32
N SER A 496 -1.33 26.36 -13.21
CA SER A 496 0.03 26.89 -12.99
C SER A 496 -0.01 28.35 -12.53
N ARG A 497 -0.86 29.17 -13.16
CA ARG A 497 -1.04 30.60 -12.82
C ARG A 497 -1.47 30.83 -11.37
N ARG A 498 -2.30 29.93 -10.84
CA ARG A 498 -2.86 30.05 -9.48
C ARG A 498 -2.15 29.13 -8.48
N SER A 499 -1.29 28.25 -8.98
CA SER A 499 -0.64 27.14 -8.29
C SER A 499 -1.65 26.32 -7.47
N GLN A 500 -2.79 25.97 -8.05
CA GLN A 500 -3.87 25.26 -7.35
C GLN A 500 -4.68 24.35 -8.29
N TRP A 501 -5.26 23.29 -7.72
CA TRP A 501 -6.27 22.46 -8.38
C TRP A 501 -7.59 23.21 -8.55
N MET A 502 -8.11 23.26 -9.78
CA MET A 502 -9.35 23.92 -10.15
C MET A 502 -10.42 22.87 -10.47
N GLU A 503 -11.45 22.79 -9.63
CA GLU A 503 -12.55 21.86 -9.84
C GLU A 503 -13.35 22.18 -11.10
N LYS A 504 -13.76 21.13 -11.82
CA LYS A 504 -14.71 21.24 -12.93
C LYS A 504 -16.13 21.02 -12.41
N ASN A 505 -17.08 21.72 -13.01
CA ASN A 505 -18.51 21.62 -12.68
C ASN A 505 -19.25 20.52 -13.46
N ALA A 506 -18.60 19.91 -14.46
CA ALA A 506 -19.15 18.88 -15.32
C ALA A 506 -18.12 17.76 -15.55
N ASP A 507 -18.62 16.61 -15.98
CA ASP A 507 -17.80 15.45 -16.32
C ASP A 507 -16.94 15.76 -17.56
N LEU A 508 -15.71 15.28 -17.56
CA LEU A 508 -14.74 15.51 -18.62
C LEU A 508 -14.63 14.26 -19.51
N GLN A 509 -14.66 14.46 -20.82
CA GLN A 509 -14.40 13.40 -21.80
C GLN A 509 -12.97 13.49 -22.29
N VAL A 510 -12.28 12.35 -22.37
CA VAL A 510 -10.88 12.26 -22.83
C VAL A 510 -10.71 11.04 -23.73
N ASN A 511 -10.04 11.23 -24.85
CA ASN A 511 -9.62 10.15 -25.75
C ASN A 511 -8.24 9.60 -25.35
N LEU A 512 -8.07 8.28 -25.46
CA LEU A 512 -6.88 7.55 -25.01
C LEU A 512 -5.99 7.04 -26.14
N GLU A 513 -6.34 7.26 -27.41
CA GLU A 513 -5.58 6.73 -28.56
C GLU A 513 -4.13 7.25 -28.62
N LYS A 514 -3.83 8.34 -27.91
CA LYS A 514 -2.50 8.97 -27.85
C LYS A 514 -1.90 8.99 -26.45
N ALA A 515 -2.36 8.08 -25.58
CA ALA A 515 -1.99 8.08 -24.18
C ALA A 515 -1.11 6.88 -23.82
N LEU A 516 -0.04 7.15 -23.08
CA LEU A 516 0.66 6.15 -22.29
C LEU A 516 -0.17 5.87 -21.03
N LEU A 517 -0.67 4.65 -20.88
CA LEU A 517 -1.51 4.25 -19.74
C LEU A 517 -0.69 3.41 -18.76
N ILE A 518 -0.70 3.78 -17.49
CA ILE A 518 0.12 3.19 -16.43
C ILE A 518 -0.76 2.79 -15.26
N LYS A 519 -0.56 1.56 -14.76
CA LYS A 519 -1.18 1.05 -13.53
C LYS A 519 -0.19 0.14 -12.82
N ASP A 520 -0.06 0.34 -11.51
CA ASP A 520 0.88 -0.42 -10.66
C ASP A 520 2.33 -0.43 -11.22
N GLY A 521 2.78 0.71 -11.73
CA GLY A 521 4.12 0.92 -12.28
C GLY A 521 4.37 0.32 -13.67
N LYS A 522 3.35 -0.28 -14.32
CA LYS A 522 3.48 -0.95 -15.62
C LYS A 522 2.57 -0.34 -16.68
N GLN A 523 2.94 -0.49 -17.95
CA GLN A 523 2.06 -0.09 -19.03
C GLN A 523 0.85 -1.04 -19.11
N ILE A 524 -0.33 -0.46 -19.28
CA ILE A 524 -1.59 -1.20 -19.47
C ILE A 524 -2.27 -0.81 -20.77
N GLU A 525 -3.29 -1.56 -21.16
CA GLU A 525 -4.14 -1.24 -22.29
C GLU A 525 -5.44 -0.55 -21.84
N PRO A 526 -6.16 0.15 -22.73
CA PRO A 526 -7.38 0.87 -22.37
C PRO A 526 -8.47 -0.02 -21.72
N TYR A 527 -8.54 -1.30 -22.07
CA TYR A 527 -9.52 -2.25 -21.51
C TYR A 527 -9.23 -2.67 -20.06
N ASP A 528 -8.04 -2.36 -19.54
CA ASP A 528 -7.68 -2.62 -18.14
C ASP A 528 -8.21 -1.53 -17.18
N LEU A 529 -8.65 -0.40 -17.73
CA LEU A 529 -9.28 0.70 -17.00
C LEU A 529 -10.71 0.35 -16.61
N LYS A 530 -11.13 0.81 -15.44
CA LYS A 530 -12.48 0.54 -14.91
C LYS A 530 -13.13 1.79 -14.34
N ALA A 531 -14.46 1.82 -14.34
CA ALA A 531 -15.20 2.81 -13.58
C ALA A 531 -14.81 2.70 -12.10
N GLY A 532 -14.55 3.85 -11.47
CA GLY A 532 -14.02 3.94 -10.11
C GLY A 532 -12.50 4.04 -10.03
N ASP A 533 -11.76 3.79 -11.11
CA ASP A 533 -10.31 4.05 -11.15
C ASP A 533 -10.08 5.56 -10.99
N ARG A 534 -9.27 5.91 -9.99
CA ARG A 534 -8.79 7.27 -9.79
C ARG A 534 -7.57 7.50 -10.66
N ILE A 535 -7.41 8.69 -11.20
CA ILE A 535 -6.38 8.96 -12.21
C ILE A 535 -5.63 10.26 -11.96
N TYR A 536 -4.38 10.26 -12.42
CA TYR A 536 -3.54 11.41 -12.69
C TYR A 536 -3.24 11.45 -14.18
N LEU A 537 -3.65 12.51 -14.87
CA LEU A 537 -3.69 12.56 -16.33
C LEU A 537 -3.00 13.83 -16.85
N VAL A 538 -1.97 13.66 -17.67
CA VAL A 538 -1.48 14.71 -18.57
C VAL A 538 -2.28 14.65 -19.86
N ARG A 539 -2.88 15.76 -20.29
CA ARG A 539 -3.68 15.83 -21.52
C ARG A 539 -3.47 17.12 -22.29
N ASP A 540 -3.58 17.04 -23.61
CA ASP A 540 -3.79 18.18 -24.52
C ASP A 540 -5.27 18.24 -24.87
N ASP A 541 -6.00 19.05 -24.10
CA ASP A 541 -7.44 19.22 -24.21
C ASP A 541 -8.21 17.87 -24.19
N PHE A 542 -8.73 17.41 -25.33
CA PHE A 542 -9.46 16.15 -25.45
C PHE A 542 -8.55 14.90 -25.44
N TYR A 543 -7.27 15.02 -25.80
CA TYR A 543 -6.39 13.86 -25.95
C TYR A 543 -5.52 13.65 -24.71
N GLY A 544 -5.61 12.47 -24.11
CA GLY A 544 -4.68 12.01 -23.09
C GLY A 544 -3.28 11.81 -23.66
N LYS A 545 -2.25 12.04 -22.83
CA LYS A 545 -0.83 11.86 -23.14
C LYS A 545 -0.17 10.87 -22.20
N VAL A 546 -0.38 11.04 -20.90
CA VAL A 546 0.05 10.09 -19.88
C VAL A 546 -1.06 9.97 -18.85
N LEU A 547 -1.54 8.77 -18.59
CA LEU A 547 -2.55 8.48 -17.57
C LEU A 547 -1.97 7.48 -16.58
N ILE A 548 -1.94 7.84 -15.30
CA ILE A 548 -1.55 6.97 -14.20
C ILE A 548 -2.77 6.66 -13.35
N VAL A 549 -3.08 5.38 -13.16
CA VAL A 549 -4.12 4.92 -12.25
C VAL A 549 -3.61 4.94 -10.80
N LYS A 550 -4.48 5.33 -9.86
CA LYS A 550 -4.20 5.65 -8.46
C LYS A 550 -5.02 4.84 -7.44
#